data_AF-A0A3A8LC39-F1
#
_entry.id   AF-A0A3A8LC39-F1
#
_cell.length_a   1.000
_cell.length_b   1.000
_cell.length_c   1.000
_cell.angle_alpha   90.00
_cell.angle_beta   90.00
_cell.angle_gamma   90.00
#
_symmetry.space_group_name_H-M   'P 1'
#
loop_
_entity.id
_entity.type
_entity.pdbx_description
1 polymer ?
#
loop_
_entity_poly.entity_id
_entity_poly.type
_entity_poly.pdbx_seq_one_letter_code
_entity_poly.pdbx_strand_id
1 'polypeptide(L)'
;MEAVRSLGRWAGLFVVLGLSAACTSGRGDAVRASGSASRDNVALDGCAPATCSQAMVSCGRTPDGCGGFIDCGDCEAGTCSQGRCVAPSVPAGPKKESGAPTSACKPGCKPNESCVDDRCICQRSTCSSLGLRCGTAQDGCGGVVQCGPCVPACKPDEMECCGACIPRSEGRCPENVHCPTANPPATR
;
A
#
# COMPACT_ATOMS: atom_id res chain seq x y z
N MET A 1 11.46 65.50 -39.90
CA MET A 1 12.80 66.12 -39.90
C MET A 1 13.57 65.48 -38.77
N GLU A 2 14.59 64.71 -39.17
CA GLU A 2 15.85 64.41 -38.47
C GLU A 2 15.75 63.89 -37.02
N ALA A 3 15.92 62.60 -36.76
CA ALA A 3 17.20 61.87 -36.74
C ALA A 3 18.26 62.50 -35.84
N VAL A 4 18.53 61.89 -34.67
CA VAL A 4 19.92 61.65 -34.23
C VAL A 4 19.99 60.50 -33.25
N ARG A 5 20.85 59.55 -33.62
CA ARG A 5 21.31 58.35 -32.89
C ARG A 5 22.28 58.77 -31.79
N SER A 6 22.24 58.12 -30.62
CA SER A 6 23.33 58.18 -29.65
C SER A 6 23.69 56.76 -29.19
N LEU A 7 24.86 56.31 -29.67
CA LEU A 7 25.57 55.10 -29.26
C LEU A 7 26.71 55.52 -28.32
N GLY A 8 26.82 54.88 -27.16
CA GLY A 8 27.99 54.98 -26.27
C GLY A 8 27.89 53.95 -25.15
N ARG A 9 28.41 52.72 -25.33
CA ARG A 9 29.77 52.30 -24.94
C ARG A 9 30.07 52.49 -23.45
N TRP A 10 29.63 51.55 -22.62
CA TRP A 10 30.23 51.21 -21.32
C TRP A 10 30.58 49.72 -21.38
N ALA A 11 31.73 49.36 -21.95
CA ALA A 11 33.03 49.23 -21.27
C ALA A 11 32.95 48.23 -20.11
N GLY A 12 33.41 47.02 -20.40
CA GLY A 12 33.46 45.89 -19.49
C GLY A 12 34.53 46.05 -18.41
N LEU A 13 34.23 45.49 -17.26
CA LEU A 13 35.14 45.35 -16.12
C LEU A 13 34.78 44.06 -15.36
N PHE A 14 35.24 42.91 -15.83
CA PHE A 14 35.35 41.70 -15.00
C PHE A 14 36.62 40.96 -15.40
N VAL A 15 37.69 41.23 -14.66
CA VAL A 15 38.97 40.51 -14.66
C VAL A 15 39.10 39.83 -13.29
N VAL A 16 39.93 38.77 -13.24
CA VAL A 16 40.42 37.96 -12.10
C VAL A 16 39.44 36.85 -11.66
N LEU A 17 39.73 35.54 -11.61
CA LEU A 17 40.89 34.70 -11.27
C LEU A 17 40.70 33.32 -12.00
N GLY A 18 41.64 32.54 -12.53
CA GLY A 18 43.04 32.31 -12.19
C GLY A 18 43.24 30.97 -11.45
N LEU A 19 43.09 29.79 -12.09
CA LEU A 19 43.55 28.50 -11.53
C LEU A 19 44.16 27.58 -12.61
N SER A 20 45.47 27.36 -12.51
CA SER A 20 46.24 26.33 -13.22
C SER A 20 46.56 25.18 -12.26
N ALA A 21 46.46 23.92 -12.71
CA ALA A 21 47.19 22.75 -12.19
C ALA A 21 47.04 21.61 -13.21
N ALA A 22 47.99 21.42 -14.14
CA ALA A 22 49.20 20.59 -14.02
C ALA A 22 48.90 19.07 -13.92
N CYS A 23 48.92 18.39 -15.07
CA CYS A 23 48.98 16.93 -15.17
C CYS A 23 50.44 16.47 -15.03
N THR A 24 50.76 15.67 -14.02
CA THR A 24 52.04 14.94 -13.94
C THR A 24 51.80 13.47 -14.25
N SER A 25 52.48 12.99 -15.30
CA SER A 25 52.53 11.60 -15.73
C SER A 25 53.66 10.89 -14.97
N GLY A 26 53.30 9.93 -14.12
CA GLY A 26 54.26 9.07 -13.42
C GLY A 26 54.25 7.67 -14.02
N ARG A 27 55.39 7.25 -14.60
CA ARG A 27 55.73 5.86 -14.92
C ARG A 27 56.14 5.15 -13.62
N GLY A 28 55.65 3.94 -13.41
CA GLY A 28 56.05 3.05 -12.32
C GLY A 28 56.07 1.60 -12.81
N ASP A 29 57.11 0.90 -12.42
CA ASP A 29 57.69 -0.32 -12.97
C ASP A 29 56.87 -1.62 -12.90
N ALA A 30 57.34 -2.57 -13.70
CA ALA A 30 56.87 -3.93 -13.84
C ALA A 30 56.91 -4.74 -12.53
N VAL A 31 55.80 -5.38 -12.19
CA VAL A 31 55.80 -6.60 -11.36
C VAL A 31 55.27 -7.75 -12.21
N ARG A 32 56.17 -8.71 -12.45
CA ARG A 32 55.90 -9.97 -13.14
C ARG A 32 55.23 -10.90 -12.13
N ALA A 33 53.96 -11.24 -12.35
CA ALA A 33 53.32 -12.37 -11.67
C ALA A 33 52.80 -13.34 -12.74
N SER A 34 53.59 -14.40 -12.95
CA SER A 34 53.12 -15.63 -13.57
C SER A 34 52.32 -16.40 -12.52
N GLY A 35 51.08 -16.75 -12.82
CA GLY A 35 50.23 -17.51 -11.91
C GLY A 35 48.92 -17.92 -12.56
N SER A 36 48.93 -19.07 -13.22
CA SER A 36 47.76 -19.75 -13.78
C SER A 36 46.84 -20.30 -12.69
N ALA A 37 45.53 -20.13 -12.92
CA ALA A 37 44.41 -20.99 -12.51
C ALA A 37 44.15 -21.25 -11.01
N SER A 38 42.99 -20.81 -10.51
CA SER A 38 42.16 -21.65 -9.62
C SER A 38 40.70 -21.22 -9.70
N ARG A 39 39.80 -22.21 -9.85
CA ARG A 39 38.34 -22.04 -9.97
C ARG A 39 37.66 -21.98 -8.60
N ASP A 40 38.34 -21.37 -7.62
CA ASP A 40 37.88 -21.35 -6.24
C ASP A 40 37.76 -19.89 -5.81
N ASN A 41 36.54 -19.52 -5.39
CA ASN A 41 36.13 -18.19 -4.94
C ASN A 41 36.87 -17.76 -3.66
N VAL A 42 38.18 -17.51 -3.77
CA VAL A 42 38.98 -16.87 -2.74
C VAL A 42 39.54 -15.60 -3.37
N ALA A 43 39.06 -14.45 -2.89
CA ALA A 43 39.57 -13.14 -3.24
C ALA A 43 41.06 -13.07 -2.86
N LEU A 44 41.96 -13.30 -3.81
CA LEU A 44 43.41 -13.31 -3.59
C LEU A 44 44.11 -12.00 -3.95
N ASP A 45 43.38 -10.95 -4.35
CA ASP A 45 43.95 -9.63 -4.65
C ASP A 45 43.05 -8.49 -4.17
N GLY A 46 42.84 -8.36 -2.86
CA GLY A 46 42.36 -7.12 -2.19
C GLY A 46 41.04 -6.49 -2.67
N CYS A 47 40.35 -7.07 -3.63
CA CYS A 47 39.16 -6.53 -4.26
C CYS A 47 37.96 -7.25 -3.67
N ALA A 48 37.25 -6.54 -2.79
CA ALA A 48 35.99 -7.01 -2.25
C ALA A 48 34.90 -6.82 -3.32
N PRO A 49 34.22 -7.88 -3.79
CA PRO A 49 33.17 -7.76 -4.80
C PRO A 49 32.02 -6.90 -4.26
N ALA A 50 31.51 -6.01 -5.10
CA ALA A 50 30.35 -5.18 -4.75
C ALA A 50 29.14 -6.07 -4.45
N THR A 51 28.31 -5.68 -3.46
CA THR A 51 27.03 -6.36 -3.22
C THR A 51 25.93 -5.76 -4.09
N CYS A 52 24.83 -6.49 -4.28
CA CYS A 52 23.66 -6.00 -5.03
C CYS A 52 23.14 -4.66 -4.48
N SER A 53 23.15 -4.50 -3.16
CA SER A 53 22.78 -3.26 -2.48
C SER A 53 23.75 -2.11 -2.79
N GLN A 54 25.06 -2.39 -2.88
CA GLN A 54 26.08 -1.40 -3.24
C GLN A 54 26.01 -0.99 -4.72
N ALA A 55 25.63 -1.93 -5.59
CA ALA A 55 25.39 -1.68 -7.01
C ALA A 55 24.01 -1.06 -7.31
N MET A 56 23.17 -0.83 -6.29
CA MET A 56 21.80 -0.31 -6.42
C MET A 56 20.92 -1.10 -7.40
N VAL A 57 21.14 -2.41 -7.48
CA VAL A 57 20.34 -3.33 -8.30
C VAL A 57 19.59 -4.32 -7.40
N SER A 58 18.37 -4.66 -7.80
CA SER A 58 17.47 -5.58 -7.09
C SER A 58 17.28 -6.91 -7.80
N CYS A 59 17.75 -7.05 -9.04
CA CYS A 59 17.65 -8.25 -9.84
C CYS A 59 18.73 -8.28 -10.93
N GLY A 60 19.00 -9.45 -11.49
CA GLY A 60 19.87 -9.66 -12.64
C GLY A 60 21.36 -9.74 -12.29
N ARG A 61 22.17 -9.98 -13.34
CA ARG A 61 23.62 -10.14 -13.25
C ARG A 61 24.34 -8.84 -13.56
N THR A 62 25.17 -8.35 -12.64
CA THR A 62 25.93 -7.10 -12.78
C THR A 62 27.41 -7.32 -12.46
N PRO A 63 28.36 -6.58 -13.06
CA PRO A 63 29.77 -6.69 -12.70
C PRO A 63 30.01 -6.35 -11.22
N ASP A 64 30.91 -7.10 -10.58
CA ASP A 64 31.25 -6.94 -9.17
C ASP A 64 32.33 -5.87 -8.90
N GLY A 65 32.88 -5.28 -9.98
CA GLY A 65 33.99 -4.31 -9.92
C GLY A 65 35.38 -4.93 -9.77
N CYS A 66 35.48 -6.26 -9.64
CA CYS A 66 36.71 -7.01 -9.42
C CYS A 66 37.05 -7.97 -10.58
N GLY A 67 36.38 -7.80 -11.73
CA GLY A 67 36.53 -8.66 -12.91
C GLY A 67 35.61 -9.89 -12.90
N GLY A 68 34.76 -10.02 -11.88
CA GLY A 68 33.71 -11.01 -11.76
C GLY A 68 32.31 -10.42 -11.99
N PHE A 69 31.29 -11.21 -11.65
CA PHE A 69 29.89 -10.80 -11.72
C PHE A 69 29.16 -11.27 -10.46
N ILE A 70 28.26 -10.43 -9.94
CA ILE A 70 27.30 -10.80 -8.92
C ILE A 70 25.93 -11.08 -9.55
N ASP A 71 25.22 -12.05 -8.98
CA ASP A 71 23.86 -12.41 -9.37
C ASP A 71 22.89 -11.98 -8.27
N CYS A 72 22.00 -11.04 -8.59
CA CYS A 72 21.07 -10.43 -7.65
C CYS A 72 19.69 -11.07 -7.67
N GLY A 73 19.56 -12.24 -8.31
CA GLY A 73 18.33 -12.99 -8.40
C GLY A 73 17.34 -12.45 -9.43
N ASP A 74 16.21 -13.13 -9.55
CA ASP A 74 15.12 -12.80 -10.47
C ASP A 74 13.99 -12.05 -9.76
N CYS A 75 13.13 -11.42 -10.55
CA CYS A 75 11.94 -10.73 -10.04
C CYS A 75 10.80 -11.72 -9.75
N GLU A 76 10.17 -11.61 -8.59
CA GLU A 76 8.97 -12.40 -8.25
C GLU A 76 7.81 -12.14 -9.23
N ALA A 77 7.72 -10.91 -9.75
CA ALA A 77 6.81 -10.55 -10.83
C ALA A 77 7.47 -9.55 -11.79
N GLY A 78 7.27 -9.78 -13.10
CA GLY A 78 7.77 -8.91 -14.17
C GLY A 78 9.16 -9.26 -14.68
N THR A 79 9.81 -8.30 -15.32
CA THR A 79 11.10 -8.50 -16.01
C THR A 79 12.16 -7.61 -15.40
N CYS A 80 13.37 -8.15 -15.21
CA CYS A 80 14.49 -7.35 -14.78
C CYS A 80 14.99 -6.45 -15.91
N SER A 81 14.87 -5.14 -15.73
CA SER A 81 15.35 -4.13 -16.69
C SER A 81 16.20 -3.11 -15.95
N GLN A 82 17.45 -2.94 -16.39
CA GLN A 82 18.43 -2.05 -15.76
C GLN A 82 18.58 -2.27 -14.25
N GLY A 83 18.62 -3.53 -13.82
CA GLY A 83 18.78 -3.90 -12.41
C GLY A 83 17.57 -3.62 -11.52
N ARG A 84 16.40 -3.34 -12.09
CA ARG A 84 15.14 -3.16 -11.36
C ARG A 84 14.05 -4.04 -11.91
N CYS A 85 13.20 -4.52 -11.01
CA CYS A 85 12.00 -5.26 -11.39
C CYS A 85 10.96 -4.31 -11.96
N VAL A 86 10.74 -4.42 -13.27
CA VAL A 86 9.68 -3.69 -13.95
C VAL A 86 8.51 -4.64 -14.08
N ALA A 87 7.36 -4.26 -13.51
CA ALA A 87 6.13 -5.00 -13.70
C ALA A 87 5.88 -5.20 -15.21
N PRO A 88 5.38 -6.37 -15.64
CA PRO A 88 5.10 -6.56 -17.05
C PRO A 88 4.11 -5.49 -17.46
N SER A 89 4.26 -4.96 -18.69
CA SER A 89 3.26 -4.08 -19.27
C SER A 89 1.97 -4.87 -19.36
N VAL A 90 1.09 -4.74 -18.37
CA VAL A 90 -0.24 -5.32 -18.44
C VAL A 90 -0.91 -4.53 -19.58
N PRO A 91 -1.20 -5.14 -20.75
CA PRO A 91 -2.08 -4.46 -21.68
C PRO A 91 -3.34 -4.16 -20.89
N ALA A 92 -3.81 -2.90 -20.94
CA ALA A 92 -5.04 -2.50 -20.28
C ALA A 92 -6.08 -3.58 -20.59
N GLY A 93 -6.42 -4.38 -19.57
CA GLY A 93 -7.35 -5.48 -19.74
C GLY A 93 -8.65 -4.92 -20.32
N PRO A 94 -9.44 -5.73 -21.03
CA PRO A 94 -10.68 -5.26 -21.61
C PRO A 94 -11.47 -4.55 -20.52
N LYS A 95 -11.86 -3.28 -20.76
CA LYS A 95 -12.84 -2.59 -19.93
C LYS A 95 -13.97 -3.60 -19.74
N LYS A 96 -14.16 -4.07 -18.50
CA LYS A 96 -15.20 -5.04 -18.17
C LYS A 96 -16.50 -4.49 -18.72
N GLU A 97 -16.95 -5.09 -19.81
CA GLU A 97 -18.11 -4.64 -20.55
C GLU A 97 -19.30 -4.78 -19.62
N SER A 98 -19.89 -3.62 -19.31
CA SER A 98 -21.07 -3.46 -18.49
C SER A 98 -22.27 -4.14 -19.15
N GLY A 99 -22.39 -5.45 -18.97
CA GLY A 99 -23.58 -6.22 -19.30
C GLY A 99 -24.62 -6.17 -18.16
N ALA A 100 -25.39 -5.07 -18.12
CA ALA A 100 -26.75 -4.88 -17.55
C ALA A 100 -27.04 -5.06 -16.04
N PRO A 101 -28.15 -4.47 -15.49
CA PRO A 101 -29.02 -3.42 -16.03
C PRO A 101 -28.71 -2.04 -15.38
N THR A 102 -29.25 -0.99 -15.97
CA THR A 102 -29.10 0.42 -15.58
C THR A 102 -29.38 0.73 -14.10
N SER A 103 -28.52 1.54 -13.46
CA SER A 103 -28.95 2.44 -12.37
C SER A 103 -28.27 3.81 -12.44
N ALA A 104 -28.65 4.66 -13.39
CA ALA A 104 -28.44 6.10 -13.28
C ALA A 104 -29.39 6.62 -12.19
N CYS A 105 -29.00 6.51 -10.92
CA CYS A 105 -29.88 6.63 -9.76
C CYS A 105 -30.61 8.00 -9.69
N LYS A 106 -31.77 8.12 -10.34
CA LYS A 106 -32.93 8.90 -9.90
C LYS A 106 -34.17 8.38 -10.62
N PRO A 107 -35.25 7.99 -9.90
CA PRO A 107 -35.37 7.83 -8.45
C PRO A 107 -34.98 6.40 -7.99
N GLY A 108 -34.13 5.70 -8.74
CA GLY A 108 -34.07 4.24 -8.67
C GLY A 108 -32.96 3.68 -7.79
N CYS A 109 -33.26 3.46 -6.51
CA CYS A 109 -32.74 2.38 -5.64
C CYS A 109 -33.85 1.95 -4.65
N LYS A 110 -33.81 0.71 -4.16
CA LYS A 110 -34.77 0.18 -3.17
C LYS A 110 -34.44 0.68 -1.75
N PRO A 111 -35.39 0.61 -0.80
CA PRO A 111 -35.06 0.81 0.61
C PRO A 111 -33.95 -0.17 1.05
N ASN A 112 -32.99 0.33 1.85
CA ASN A 112 -31.74 -0.35 2.24
C ASN A 112 -30.66 -0.47 1.14
N GLU A 113 -30.73 0.35 0.09
CA GLU A 113 -29.66 0.49 -0.89
C GLU A 113 -29.12 1.94 -0.89
N SER A 114 -27.80 2.09 -1.03
CA SER A 114 -27.15 3.37 -1.27
C SER A 114 -26.64 3.43 -2.71
N CYS A 115 -26.67 4.61 -3.33
CA CYS A 115 -26.15 4.77 -4.68
C CYS A 115 -24.66 5.14 -4.62
N VAL A 116 -23.80 4.29 -5.15
CA VAL A 116 -22.35 4.51 -5.26
C VAL A 116 -21.94 4.19 -6.69
N ASP A 117 -21.26 5.13 -7.36
CA ASP A 117 -20.80 5.01 -8.75
C ASP A 117 -21.90 4.59 -9.75
N ASP A 118 -23.07 5.26 -9.69
CA ASP A 118 -24.26 4.95 -10.52
C ASP A 118 -24.70 3.48 -10.39
N ARG A 119 -24.53 2.93 -9.19
CA ARG A 119 -24.94 1.57 -8.82
C ARG A 119 -25.62 1.55 -7.47
N CYS A 120 -26.79 0.91 -7.39
CA CYS A 120 -27.42 0.61 -6.12
C CYS A 120 -26.63 -0.52 -5.43
N ILE A 121 -25.95 -0.19 -4.35
CA ILE A 121 -25.29 -1.15 -3.48
C ILE A 121 -26.18 -1.41 -2.27
N CYS A 122 -26.40 -2.68 -1.95
CA CYS A 122 -27.21 -3.01 -0.79
C CYS A 122 -26.42 -2.78 0.49
N GLN A 123 -26.99 -1.98 1.40
CA GLN A 123 -26.40 -1.69 2.69
C GLN A 123 -26.97 -2.65 3.72
N ARG A 124 -26.15 -3.63 4.08
CA ARG A 124 -26.52 -4.65 5.07
C ARG A 124 -26.86 -4.00 6.41
N SER A 125 -28.01 -4.35 6.95
CA SER A 125 -28.41 -3.94 8.29
C SER A 125 -27.58 -4.69 9.32
N THR A 126 -27.02 -3.97 10.28
CA THR A 126 -26.33 -4.53 11.45
C THR A 126 -27.34 -4.83 12.58
N CYS A 127 -26.93 -5.65 13.55
CA CYS A 127 -27.73 -5.91 14.76
C CYS A 127 -28.13 -4.62 15.48
N SER A 128 -27.19 -3.67 15.58
CA SER A 128 -27.45 -2.36 16.19
C SER A 128 -28.46 -1.52 15.39
N SER A 129 -28.38 -1.52 14.06
CA SER A 129 -29.34 -0.78 13.22
C SER A 129 -30.73 -1.44 13.18
N LEU A 130 -30.83 -2.75 13.43
CA LEU A 130 -32.10 -3.47 13.56
C LEU A 130 -32.69 -3.41 14.97
N GLY A 131 -31.97 -2.84 15.94
CA GLY A 131 -32.36 -2.88 17.36
C GLY A 131 -32.37 -4.29 17.95
N LEU A 132 -31.65 -5.22 17.33
CA LEU A 132 -31.57 -6.62 17.77
C LEU A 132 -30.33 -6.85 18.62
N ARG A 133 -30.54 -7.46 19.79
CA ARG A 133 -29.50 -7.74 20.79
C ARG A 133 -28.95 -9.15 20.71
N CYS A 134 -29.76 -10.08 20.22
CA CYS A 134 -29.43 -11.49 20.10
C CYS A 134 -30.31 -12.12 19.02
N GLY A 135 -29.95 -13.33 18.59
CA GLY A 135 -30.69 -14.07 17.58
C GLY A 135 -30.20 -13.82 16.15
N THR A 136 -31.00 -14.25 15.18
CA THR A 136 -30.70 -14.11 13.74
C THR A 136 -31.76 -13.27 13.05
N ALA A 137 -31.34 -12.40 12.14
CA ALA A 137 -32.24 -11.55 11.38
C ALA A 137 -31.80 -11.42 9.94
N GLN A 138 -32.72 -11.02 9.06
CA GLN A 138 -32.36 -10.72 7.69
C GLN A 138 -31.66 -9.35 7.63
N ASP A 139 -30.57 -9.26 6.88
CA ASP A 139 -29.79 -8.04 6.70
C ASP A 139 -30.42 -7.06 5.70
N GLY A 140 -31.52 -7.45 5.04
CA GLY A 140 -32.20 -6.70 3.98
C GLY A 140 -31.57 -6.85 2.59
N CYS A 141 -30.46 -7.57 2.47
CA CYS A 141 -29.66 -7.77 1.26
C CYS A 141 -29.59 -9.24 0.82
N GLY A 142 -30.42 -10.11 1.41
CA GLY A 142 -30.44 -11.55 1.15
C GLY A 142 -29.46 -12.35 2.01
N GLY A 143 -28.78 -11.71 2.96
CA GLY A 143 -27.98 -12.35 3.98
C GLY A 143 -28.67 -12.36 5.35
N VAL A 144 -28.14 -13.18 6.26
CA VAL A 144 -28.57 -13.18 7.66
C VAL A 144 -27.49 -12.54 8.53
N VAL A 145 -27.89 -11.66 9.44
CA VAL A 145 -27.05 -11.18 10.54
C VAL A 145 -27.28 -12.02 11.78
N GLN A 146 -26.18 -12.39 12.44
CA GLN A 146 -26.18 -13.20 13.65
C GLN A 146 -25.75 -12.32 14.83
N CYS A 147 -26.70 -11.93 15.66
CA CYS A 147 -26.51 -11.00 16.78
C CYS A 147 -26.04 -11.69 18.06
N GLY A 148 -25.53 -12.92 17.94
CA GLY A 148 -25.14 -13.76 19.07
C GLY A 148 -26.31 -14.57 19.66
N PRO A 149 -26.01 -15.50 20.58
CA PRO A 149 -27.03 -16.31 21.23
C PRO A 149 -27.91 -15.45 22.15
N CYS A 150 -29.22 -15.69 22.14
CA CYS A 150 -30.09 -15.13 23.15
C CYS A 150 -29.91 -15.88 24.46
N VAL A 151 -29.77 -15.13 25.56
CA VAL A 151 -29.89 -15.75 26.88
C VAL A 151 -31.29 -16.33 27.04
N PRO A 152 -31.42 -17.53 27.63
CA PRO A 152 -32.72 -18.04 28.02
C PRO A 152 -33.34 -17.12 29.07
N ALA A 153 -34.65 -17.27 29.30
CA ALA A 153 -35.35 -16.54 30.34
C ALA A 153 -34.54 -16.59 31.66
N CYS A 154 -34.18 -15.42 32.17
CA CYS A 154 -33.45 -15.31 33.43
C CYS A 154 -34.30 -15.87 34.57
N LYS A 155 -33.64 -16.28 35.66
CA LYS A 155 -34.35 -16.81 36.83
C LYS A 155 -35.29 -15.75 37.42
N PRO A 156 -36.32 -16.14 38.20
CA PRO A 156 -37.23 -15.18 38.83
C PRO A 156 -36.52 -14.14 39.73
N ASP A 157 -35.35 -14.47 40.28
CA ASP A 157 -34.47 -13.61 41.07
C ASP A 157 -33.51 -12.73 40.24
N GLU A 158 -33.50 -12.89 38.92
CA GLU A 158 -32.66 -12.15 37.98
C GLU A 158 -33.52 -11.23 37.08
N MET A 159 -32.88 -10.22 36.49
CA MET A 159 -33.45 -9.35 35.48
C MET A 159 -32.63 -9.42 34.19
N GLU A 160 -33.29 -9.26 33.06
CA GLU A 160 -32.64 -9.28 31.74
C GLU A 160 -32.11 -7.89 31.37
N CYS A 161 -30.79 -7.76 31.29
CA CYS A 161 -30.06 -6.55 30.91
C CYS A 161 -29.27 -6.77 29.63
N CYS A 162 -29.68 -6.13 28.53
CA CYS A 162 -28.96 -6.17 27.26
C CYS A 162 -28.64 -7.58 26.66
N GLY A 163 -29.31 -8.65 27.13
CA GLY A 163 -29.01 -10.05 26.74
C GLY A 163 -28.11 -10.76 27.74
N ALA A 164 -27.97 -10.22 28.95
CA ALA A 164 -27.31 -10.83 30.10
C ALA A 164 -28.29 -10.89 31.29
N CYS A 165 -28.17 -11.94 32.12
CA CYS A 165 -28.93 -12.05 33.37
C CYS A 165 -28.12 -11.43 34.51
N ILE A 166 -28.72 -10.45 35.18
CA ILE A 166 -28.11 -9.72 36.31
C ILE A 166 -29.00 -9.94 37.55
N PRO A 167 -28.44 -10.09 38.76
CA PRO A 167 -29.23 -10.21 39.98
C PRO A 167 -30.14 -8.99 40.19
N ARG A 168 -31.41 -9.21 40.56
CA ARG A 168 -32.35 -8.10 40.85
C ARG A 168 -31.92 -7.24 42.03
N SER A 169 -31.02 -7.73 42.89
CA SER A 169 -30.44 -6.96 44.00
C SER A 169 -29.72 -5.69 43.54
N GLU A 170 -29.23 -5.64 42.29
CA GLU A 170 -28.58 -4.44 41.75
C GLU A 170 -29.58 -3.36 41.32
N GLY A 171 -30.86 -3.70 41.13
CA GLY A 171 -31.95 -2.76 40.84
C GLY A 171 -31.88 -2.02 39.50
N ARG A 172 -30.74 -2.06 38.80
CA ARG A 172 -30.51 -1.47 37.47
C ARG A 172 -29.43 -2.25 36.71
N CYS A 173 -29.41 -2.12 35.39
CA CYS A 173 -28.31 -2.64 34.58
C CYS A 173 -27.02 -1.89 34.92
N PRO A 174 -25.88 -2.59 35.04
CA PRO A 174 -24.61 -1.95 35.35
C PRO A 174 -24.15 -1.07 34.18
N GLU A 175 -23.44 0.02 34.45
CA GLU A 175 -23.12 1.05 33.44
C GLU A 175 -22.20 0.56 32.31
N ASN A 176 -21.44 -0.52 32.55
CA ASN A 176 -20.64 -1.19 31.52
C ASN A 176 -21.51 -1.93 30.49
N VAL A 177 -22.77 -2.19 30.82
CA VAL A 177 -23.75 -2.84 29.95
C VAL A 177 -24.48 -1.74 29.18
N HIS A 178 -23.90 -1.32 28.06
CA HIS A 178 -24.47 -0.30 27.19
C HIS A 178 -25.69 -0.85 26.45
N CYS A 179 -26.88 -0.51 26.93
CA CYS A 179 -28.11 -0.69 26.18
C CYS A 179 -28.35 0.54 25.29
N PRO A 180 -28.54 0.38 23.97
CA PRO A 180 -29.11 1.46 23.17
C PRO A 180 -30.52 1.76 23.68
N THR A 181 -30.88 3.04 23.77
CA THR A 181 -32.09 3.57 24.43
C THR A 181 -33.43 3.12 23.83
N ALA A 182 -33.46 2.25 22.82
CA ALA A 182 -34.71 1.91 22.12
C ALA A 182 -35.01 0.40 22.11
N ASN A 183 -36.20 0.13 22.64
CA ASN A 183 -37.02 -1.08 22.64
C ASN A 183 -36.65 -2.24 23.58
N PRO A 184 -37.66 -2.77 24.32
CA PRO A 184 -37.52 -3.98 25.12
C PRO A 184 -37.08 -5.14 24.23
N PRO A 185 -36.45 -6.18 24.81
CA PRO A 185 -35.95 -7.33 24.04
C PRO A 185 -37.07 -7.88 23.17
N ALA A 186 -36.75 -8.14 21.89
CA ALA A 186 -37.62 -8.93 21.03
C ALA A 186 -37.83 -10.27 21.72
N THR A 187 -39.04 -10.45 22.27
CA THR A 187 -39.48 -11.72 22.82
C THR A 187 -39.38 -12.76 21.71
N ARG A 188 -38.71 -13.85 22.07
CA ARG A 188 -38.57 -15.10 21.31
C ARG A 188 -39.81 -15.48 20.50
#